data_AF-A0A7C2I3H3-F1
#
_entry.id   AF-A0A7C2I3H3-F1
#
_cell.length_a   1.000
_cell.length_b   1.000
_cell.length_c   1.000
_cell.angle_alpha   90.00
_cell.angle_beta   90.00
_cell.angle_gamma   90.00
#
_symmetry.space_group_name_H-M   'P 1'
#
loop_
_entity.id
_entity.type
_entity.pdbx_description
1 polymer ?
#
loop_
_entity_poly.entity_id
_entity_poly.type
_entity_poly.pdbx_seq_one_letter_code
_entity_poly.pdbx_strand_id
1 'polypeptide(L)'
;MKLREELLHRARGGDREAREELVERHRHFILGAAAACCKRRITWHDDAASIALIAFNEAVDTYKDDRGVPFLAFARLVIRSRIADHYRKEARAAAESLEQVAATGGLAAEVVWGRFTEEEV
;
A
#
# COMPACT_ATOMS: atom_id res chain seq x y z
N MET A 1 19.42 26.20 2.14
CA MET A 1 18.50 25.23 1.51
C MET A 1 19.04 23.78 1.51
N LYS A 2 19.91 23.37 2.45
CA LYS A 2 20.60 22.04 2.45
C LYS A 2 20.08 21.01 3.46
N LEU A 3 19.12 21.36 4.30
CA LEU A 3 18.69 20.51 5.42
C LEU A 3 18.06 19.18 4.97
N ARG A 4 17.36 19.16 3.82
CA ARG A 4 16.72 17.94 3.30
C ARG A 4 17.72 16.93 2.72
N GLU A 5 18.75 17.42 2.05
CA GLU A 5 19.83 16.58 1.49
C GLU A 5 20.68 16.00 2.62
N GLU A 6 20.98 16.79 3.64
CA GLU A 6 21.71 16.35 4.83
C GLU A 6 20.95 15.26 5.60
N LEU A 7 19.65 15.46 5.84
CA LEU A 7 18.81 14.45 6.50
C LEU A 7 18.75 13.15 5.71
N LEU A 8 18.63 13.24 4.38
CA LEU A 8 18.63 12.06 3.52
C LEU A 8 19.97 11.31 3.59
N HIS A 9 21.09 12.02 3.55
CA HIS A 9 22.42 11.43 3.65
C HIS A 9 22.61 10.73 5.00
N ARG A 10 22.28 11.39 6.12
CA ARG A 10 22.35 10.81 7.47
C ARG A 10 21.43 9.59 7.62
N ALA A 11 20.18 9.70 7.17
CA ALA A 11 19.21 8.61 7.24
C ALA A 11 19.67 7.36 6.47
N ARG A 12 20.38 7.53 5.35
CA ARG A 12 21.02 6.44 4.60
C ARG A 12 22.24 5.87 5.30
N GLY A 13 22.96 6.69 6.06
CA GLY A 13 24.08 6.28 6.92
C GLY A 13 23.67 5.50 8.18
N GLY A 14 22.38 5.19 8.37
CA GLY A 14 21.87 4.45 9.52
C GLY A 14 21.43 5.31 10.70
N ASP A 15 21.45 6.64 10.56
CA ASP A 15 20.94 7.56 11.59
C ASP A 15 19.40 7.46 11.68
N ARG A 16 18.92 6.82 12.75
CA ARG A 16 17.50 6.58 12.98
C ARG A 16 16.73 7.87 13.25
N GLU A 17 17.31 8.83 13.98
CA GLU A 17 16.65 10.10 14.29
C GLU A 17 16.48 10.92 13.01
N ALA A 18 17.53 10.99 12.18
CA ALA A 18 17.43 11.67 10.88
C ALA A 18 16.37 11.02 9.98
N ARG A 19 16.23 9.68 10.04
CA ARG A 19 15.19 8.95 9.28
C ARG A 19 13.79 9.26 9.77
N GLU A 20 13.57 9.22 11.08
CA GLU A 20 12.28 9.56 11.69
C GLU A 20 11.90 11.02 11.38
N GLU A 21 12.86 11.94 11.48
CA GLU A 21 12.68 13.34 11.13
C GLU A 21 12.34 13.53 9.64
N LEU A 22 13.02 12.80 8.76
CA LEU A 22 12.75 12.84 7.33
C LEU A 22 11.33 12.35 7.02
N VAL A 23 10.89 11.27 7.67
CA VAL A 23 9.52 10.75 7.56
C VAL A 23 8.52 11.79 8.06
N GLU A 24 8.71 12.32 9.26
CA GLU A 24 7.78 13.27 9.89
C GLU A 24 7.59 14.51 9.02
N ARG A 25 8.69 15.08 8.49
CA ARG A 25 8.67 16.24 7.59
C ARG A 25 7.93 15.98 6.27
N HIS A 26 7.81 14.72 5.84
CA HIS A 26 7.20 14.35 4.57
C HIS A 26 5.87 13.59 4.72
N ARG A 27 5.28 13.56 5.92
CA ARG A 27 3.99 12.90 6.19
C ARG A 27 2.87 13.27 5.22
N HIS A 28 2.69 14.56 4.94
CA HIS A 28 1.69 15.01 3.97
C HIS A 28 1.99 14.53 2.54
N PHE A 29 3.26 14.49 2.16
CA PHE A 29 3.69 13.97 0.86
C PHE A 29 3.41 12.46 0.74
N ILE A 30 3.72 11.68 1.77
CA ILE A 30 3.49 10.23 1.81
C ILE A 30 2.00 9.92 1.67
N LEU A 31 1.15 10.56 2.49
CA LEU A 31 -0.31 10.41 2.39
C LEU A 31 -0.85 10.88 1.03
N GLY A 32 -0.35 12.00 0.52
CA GLY A 32 -0.77 12.52 -0.79
C GLY A 32 -0.42 11.57 -1.94
N ALA A 33 0.75 10.92 -1.88
CA ALA A 33 1.15 9.91 -2.85
C ALA A 33 0.25 8.65 -2.75
N ALA A 34 -0.06 8.20 -1.54
CA ALA A 34 -0.98 7.08 -1.32
C ALA A 34 -2.40 7.39 -1.85
N ALA A 35 -2.94 8.55 -1.48
CA ALA A 35 -4.27 9.00 -1.92
C ALA A 35 -4.38 9.10 -3.44
N ALA A 36 -3.33 9.60 -4.11
CA ALA A 36 -3.29 9.64 -5.57
C ALA A 36 -3.34 8.25 -6.22
N CYS A 37 -2.80 7.21 -5.57
CA CYS A 37 -2.85 5.84 -6.07
C CYS A 37 -4.24 5.23 -5.87
N CYS A 38 -4.85 5.43 -4.70
CA CYS A 38 -6.15 4.87 -4.34
C CYS A 38 -7.35 5.64 -4.90
N LYS A 39 -7.13 6.84 -5.46
CA LYS A 39 -8.18 7.75 -5.96
C LYS A 39 -9.24 8.10 -4.91
N ARG A 40 -8.87 8.07 -3.63
CA ARG A 40 -9.72 8.42 -2.48
C ARG A 40 -8.88 9.08 -1.40
N ARG A 41 -9.54 9.68 -0.39
CA ARG A 41 -8.85 10.17 0.81
C ARG A 41 -8.28 8.99 1.59
N ILE A 42 -7.06 9.16 2.09
CA ILE A 42 -6.30 8.18 2.87
C ILE A 42 -5.92 8.82 4.22
N THR A 43 -6.00 8.03 5.27
CA THR A 43 -5.62 8.35 6.64
C THR A 43 -4.48 7.43 7.08
N TRP A 44 -3.86 7.74 8.22
CA TRP A 44 -2.79 6.89 8.78
C TRP A 44 -3.27 5.52 9.27
N HIS A 45 -4.58 5.28 9.33
CA HIS A 45 -5.15 3.98 9.69
C HIS A 45 -5.38 3.07 8.48
N ASP A 46 -5.26 3.59 7.25
CA ASP A 46 -5.41 2.79 6.04
C ASP A 46 -4.14 1.98 5.74
N ASP A 47 -4.30 0.75 5.25
CA ASP A 47 -3.19 -0.11 4.82
C ASP A 47 -2.30 0.57 3.78
N ALA A 48 -2.91 1.34 2.87
CA ALA A 48 -2.20 2.11 1.86
C ALA A 48 -1.21 3.13 2.46
N ALA A 49 -1.51 3.71 3.64
CA ALA A 49 -0.59 4.61 4.32
C ALA A 49 0.60 3.85 4.92
N SER A 50 0.34 2.69 5.53
CA SER A 50 1.40 1.80 6.04
C SER A 50 2.33 1.33 4.91
N ILE A 51 1.77 0.92 3.78
CA ILE A 51 2.55 0.53 2.59
C ILE A 51 3.34 1.71 2.04
N ALA A 52 2.74 2.91 1.97
CA ALA A 52 3.43 4.10 1.51
C ALA A 52 4.60 4.48 2.43
N LEU A 53 4.46 4.32 3.74
CA LEU A 53 5.52 4.58 4.71
C LEU A 53 6.69 3.60 4.54
N ILE A 54 6.41 2.31 4.37
CA ILE A 54 7.42 1.29 4.09
C ILE A 54 8.15 1.62 2.78
N ALA A 55 7.38 1.94 1.72
CA ALA A 55 7.92 2.29 0.42
C ALA A 55 8.76 3.58 0.44
N PHE A 56 8.40 4.55 1.28
CA PHE A 56 9.19 5.77 1.47
C PHE A 56 10.54 5.47 2.14
N ASN A 57 10.56 4.60 3.15
CA ASN A 57 11.81 4.14 3.77
C ASN A 57 12.68 3.37 2.78
N GLU A 58 12.08 2.49 1.98
CA GLU A 58 12.80 1.81 0.89
C GLU A 58 13.39 2.81 -0.12
N ALA A 59 12.64 3.87 -0.45
CA ALA A 59 13.14 4.92 -1.32
C ALA A 59 14.35 5.63 -0.72
N VAL A 60 14.38 5.88 0.60
CA VAL A 60 15.56 6.42 1.29
C VAL A 60 16.77 5.52 1.07
N ASP A 61 16.60 4.20 1.26
CA ASP A 61 17.70 3.23 1.17
C ASP A 61 18.24 3.08 -0.25
N THR A 62 17.35 3.09 -1.24
CA THR A 62 17.66 2.74 -2.63
C THR A 62 17.93 3.92 -3.55
N TYR A 63 17.71 5.15 -3.07
CA TYR A 63 17.90 6.36 -3.87
C TYR A 63 19.36 6.51 -4.31
N LYS A 64 19.54 6.96 -5.57
CA LYS A 64 20.85 7.21 -6.15
C LYS A 64 20.90 8.63 -6.72
N ASP A 65 21.80 9.44 -6.17
CA ASP A 65 21.98 10.84 -6.51
C ASP A 65 22.50 11.05 -7.94
N ASP A 66 23.24 10.07 -8.48
CA ASP A 66 23.83 10.08 -9.82
C ASP A 66 22.80 10.03 -10.96
N ARG A 67 21.54 9.68 -10.67
CA ARG A 67 20.47 9.58 -11.67
C ARG A 67 19.83 10.92 -12.03
N GLY A 68 20.17 12.00 -11.31
CA GLY A 68 19.65 13.35 -11.58
C GLY A 68 18.15 13.55 -11.35
N VAL A 69 17.47 12.59 -10.71
CA VAL A 69 16.04 12.67 -10.37
C VAL A 69 15.91 13.11 -8.92
N PRO A 70 15.11 14.14 -8.58
CA PRO A 70 14.91 14.54 -7.19
C PRO A 70 14.33 13.41 -6.34
N PHE A 71 14.81 13.27 -5.09
CA PHE A 71 14.38 12.23 -4.15
C PHE A 71 12.85 12.07 -4.04
N LEU A 72 12.10 13.16 -3.90
CA LEU A 72 10.63 13.08 -3.78
C LEU A 72 9.95 12.58 -5.06
N ALA A 73 10.51 12.83 -6.23
CA ALA A 73 9.99 12.27 -7.47
C ALA A 73 10.23 10.75 -7.52
N PHE A 74 11.42 10.31 -7.11
CA PHE A 74 11.75 8.89 -6.97
C PHE A 74 10.87 8.19 -5.92
N ALA A 75 10.75 8.75 -4.73
CA ALA A 75 9.93 8.20 -3.64
C ALA A 75 8.46 8.04 -4.05
N ARG A 76 7.91 9.00 -4.81
CA ARG A 76 6.54 8.90 -5.35
C ARG A 76 6.37 7.68 -6.27
N LEU A 77 7.38 7.40 -7.10
CA LEU A 77 7.37 6.23 -7.98
C LEU A 77 7.40 4.92 -7.17
N VAL A 78 8.28 4.84 -6.16
CA VAL A 78 8.39 3.67 -5.29
C VAL A 78 7.08 3.42 -4.53
N ILE A 79 6.49 4.46 -3.93
CA ILE A 79 5.18 4.38 -3.25
C ILE A 79 4.10 3.85 -4.18
N ARG A 80 3.98 4.42 -5.38
CA ARG A 80 2.99 3.99 -6.37
C ARG A 80 3.18 2.54 -6.77
N SER A 81 4.42 2.13 -7.00
CA SER A 81 4.77 0.76 -7.36
C SER A 81 4.32 -0.22 -6.27
N ARG A 82 4.69 0.04 -5.00
CA ARG A 82 4.39 -0.84 -3.86
C ARG A 82 2.90 -0.95 -3.57
N ILE A 83 2.16 0.16 -3.63
CA ILE A 83 0.70 0.14 -3.46
C ILE A 83 0.05 -0.66 -4.60
N ALA A 84 0.47 -0.45 -5.85
CA ALA A 84 -0.06 -1.20 -6.98
C ALA A 84 0.26 -2.69 -6.89
N ASP A 85 1.46 -3.05 -6.44
CA ASP A 85 1.86 -4.44 -6.21
C ASP A 85 0.98 -5.09 -5.14
N HIS A 86 0.71 -4.38 -4.04
CA HIS A 86 -0.14 -4.88 -2.96
C HIS A 86 -1.56 -5.16 -3.45
N TYR A 87 -2.24 -4.18 -4.03
CA TYR A 87 -3.61 -4.38 -4.52
C TYR A 87 -3.72 -5.45 -5.63
N ARG A 88 -2.69 -5.58 -6.48
CA ARG A 88 -2.63 -6.69 -7.46
C ARG A 88 -2.54 -8.05 -6.77
N LYS A 89 -1.80 -8.17 -5.67
CA LYS A 89 -1.71 -9.41 -4.89
C LYS A 89 -3.02 -9.70 -4.16
N GLU A 90 -3.63 -8.70 -3.52
CA GLU A 90 -4.92 -8.86 -2.85
C GLU A 90 -6.03 -9.30 -3.81
N ALA A 91 -6.10 -8.70 -5.00
CA ALA A 91 -7.09 -9.07 -6.00
C ALA A 91 -6.94 -10.53 -6.48
N ARG A 92 -5.70 -11.02 -6.62
CA ARG A 92 -5.43 -12.42 -6.98
C ARG A 92 -5.84 -13.38 -5.85
N ALA A 93 -5.43 -13.08 -4.61
CA ALA A 93 -5.78 -13.89 -3.46
C ALA A 93 -7.31 -13.96 -3.25
N ALA A 94 -8.02 -12.85 -3.46
CA ALA A 94 -9.48 -12.83 -3.41
C ALA A 94 -10.12 -13.69 -4.51
N ALA A 95 -9.59 -13.65 -5.74
CA ALA A 95 -10.07 -14.49 -6.84
C ALA A 95 -9.87 -16.00 -6.56
N GLU A 96 -8.69 -16.39 -6.05
CA GLU A 96 -8.40 -17.78 -5.65
C GLU A 96 -9.31 -18.25 -4.52
N SER A 97 -9.61 -17.38 -3.55
CA SER A 97 -10.52 -17.70 -2.44
C SER A 97 -11.95 -17.95 -2.92
N LEU A 98 -12.44 -17.13 -3.86
CA LEU A 98 -13.78 -17.30 -4.45
C LEU A 98 -13.88 -18.61 -5.25
N GLU A 99 -12.83 -18.96 -6.00
CA GLU A 99 -12.77 -20.22 -6.74
C GLU A 99 -12.79 -21.43 -5.79
N GLN A 100 -12.08 -21.37 -4.66
CA GLN A 100 -12.12 -22.43 -3.64
C GLN A 100 -13.50 -22.59 -3.00
N VAL A 101 -14.20 -21.49 -2.68
CA VAL A 101 -15.57 -21.55 -2.11
C VAL A 101 -16.56 -22.12 -3.13
N ALA A 102 -16.43 -21.74 -4.40
CA ALA A 102 -17.24 -22.31 -5.47
C ALA A 102 -16.95 -23.81 -5.69
N ALA A 103 -15.67 -24.21 -5.67
CA ALA A 103 -15.24 -25.59 -5.86
C ALA A 103 -15.59 -26.51 -4.68
N THR A 104 -15.67 -25.97 -3.45
CA THR A 104 -16.01 -26.75 -2.25
C THR A 104 -17.54 -26.93 -2.10
N GLY A 105 -18.34 -26.44 -3.05
CA GLY A 105 -19.79 -26.59 -3.05
C GLY A 105 -20.41 -25.88 -1.84
N GLY A 106 -20.56 -24.56 -1.91
CA GLY A 106 -21.20 -23.78 -0.85
C GLY A 106 -22.48 -24.47 -0.35
N LEU A 107 -22.44 -24.95 0.89
CA LEU A 107 -23.49 -25.69 1.61
C LEU A 107 -24.80 -24.91 1.82
N ALA A 108 -25.04 -23.82 1.07
CA ALA A 108 -26.22 -22.99 1.17
C ALA A 108 -27.12 -23.06 -0.09
N ALA A 109 -26.63 -23.55 -1.23
CA ALA A 109 -27.46 -23.59 -2.44
C ALA A 109 -28.59 -24.63 -2.31
N GLU A 110 -28.29 -25.88 -2.00
CA GLU A 110 -29.33 -26.93 -1.87
C GLU A 110 -30.28 -26.72 -0.67
N VAL A 111 -29.80 -26.13 0.42
CA VAL A 111 -30.61 -25.87 1.63
C VAL A 111 -31.65 -24.76 1.40
N VAL A 112 -31.37 -23.79 0.51
CA VAL A 112 -32.29 -22.69 0.18
C VAL A 112 -33.39 -23.14 -0.79
N TRP A 113 -33.06 -24.02 -1.76
CA TRP A 113 -34.08 -24.56 -2.69
C TRP A 113 -34.98 -25.62 -2.02
N GLY A 114 -34.51 -26.34 -1.00
CA GLY A 114 -35.31 -27.33 -0.27
C GLY A 114 -36.31 -26.77 0.75
N ARG A 115 -36.28 -25.46 1.03
CA ARG A 115 -37.23 -24.79 1.96
C ARG A 115 -38.40 -24.08 1.28
N PHE A 116 -38.49 -24.10 -0.05
CA PHE A 116 -39.51 -23.38 -0.81
C PHE A 116 -40.65 -24.27 -1.36
N THR A 117 -40.70 -25.57 -1.05
CA THR A 117 -41.70 -26.51 -1.61
C THR A 117 -42.59 -27.19 -0.57
N GLU A 118 -42.81 -26.59 0.60
CA GLU A 118 -43.77 -27.10 1.61
C GLU A 118 -44.62 -25.97 2.23
N GLU A 119 -45.13 -25.05 1.40
CA GLU A 119 -46.16 -24.10 1.84
C GLU A 119 -47.24 -23.90 0.77
N GLU A 120 -47.69 -24.98 0.12
CA GLU A 120 -49.01 -25.06 -0.54
C GLU A 120 -49.45 -26.53 -0.64
N VAL A 121 -50.06 -27.10 0.42
CA VAL A 121 -51.29 -27.94 0.42
C VAL A 121 -51.84 -28.01 1.85
#